data_AF-A0A9C6WKK3-F1
#
_entry.id   AF-A0A9C6WKK3-F1
#
_cell.length_a   1.000
_cell.length_b   1.000
_cell.length_c   1.000
_cell.angle_alpha   90.00
_cell.angle_beta   90.00
_cell.angle_gamma   90.00
#
_symmetry.space_group_name_H-M   'P 1'
#
loop_
_entity.id
_entity.type
_entity.pdbx_description
1 polymer ?
#
loop_
_entity_poly.entity_id
_entity_poly.type
_entity_poly.pdbx_seq_one_letter_code
_entity_poly.pdbx_strand_id
1 'polypeptide(L)'
;MAATSGKIVQNVFVSQSHCYYQQNRQFHSQSQRAYFAPYMRNSLPSPPGKLAWTSNPSMQLRNLSKPNNDFIIQRNIHCNASASASASATAVPYLDKTDFLRLQNGSDIRGVAVDGVEGEPISLTEPVAEAIAAGFAAWLFERKKAAASQNLRVSIGHDSRISAKLLQNAISRGLAGAGLEVVQYGLASIPAMFNSTLTKDEAFLCPIDGFIMITASHLPFNRNGFKIFTNAGGLGKTDIKDVLERAADIYNQFTAESLANSKRKASSSIKQVDYMNVYTSDLVKVVRKAAGSIEKGSGTIRSICYW
;
A
#
# COMPACT_ATOMS: atom_id res chain seq x y z
N MET A 1 -5.06 -54.05 -53.89
CA MET A 1 -4.67 -52.63 -54.10
C MET A 1 -3.84 -52.24 -52.88
N ALA A 2 -2.51 -52.35 -52.92
CA ALA A 2 -1.57 -51.34 -53.46
C ALA A 2 -1.76 -49.98 -52.78
N ALA A 3 -0.77 -49.25 -52.27
CA ALA A 3 0.66 -49.45 -52.12
C ALA A 3 1.17 -48.35 -51.14
N THR A 4 2.16 -48.70 -50.34
CA THR A 4 3.34 -47.88 -49.94
C THR A 4 3.56 -46.52 -50.62
N SER A 5 3.87 -45.50 -49.81
CA SER A 5 5.02 -44.57 -49.97
C SER A 5 5.02 -43.58 -48.79
N GLY A 6 6.07 -43.31 -48.00
CA GLY A 6 7.50 -43.49 -48.18
C GLY A 6 8.18 -42.13 -48.41
N LYS A 7 9.03 -41.72 -47.43
CA LYS A 7 10.32 -41.01 -47.63
C LYS A 7 10.19 -39.50 -48.04
N ILE A 8 11.03 -38.50 -47.68
CA ILE A 8 12.45 -38.37 -47.29
C ILE A 8 12.67 -37.06 -46.49
N VAL A 9 13.70 -37.12 -45.64
CA VAL A 9 14.43 -36.11 -44.84
C VAL A 9 15.03 -34.95 -45.66
N GLN A 10 15.09 -33.74 -45.09
CA GLN A 10 16.29 -32.89 -45.25
C GLN A 10 16.50 -31.95 -44.05
N ASN A 11 17.56 -32.26 -43.30
CA ASN A 11 18.25 -31.34 -42.40
C ASN A 11 18.89 -30.20 -43.20
N VAL A 12 18.77 -28.97 -42.72
CA VAL A 12 19.81 -27.95 -42.91
C VAL A 12 20.03 -27.22 -41.58
N PHE A 13 21.19 -27.50 -40.98
CA PHE A 13 21.87 -26.67 -40.01
C PHE A 13 22.40 -25.42 -40.73
N VAL A 14 22.13 -24.22 -40.23
CA VAL A 14 23.07 -23.09 -40.33
C VAL A 14 23.11 -22.37 -38.99
N SER A 15 24.27 -22.44 -38.36
CA SER A 15 24.72 -21.63 -37.23
C SER A 15 25.18 -20.25 -37.71
N GLN A 16 24.89 -19.21 -36.93
CA GLN A 16 25.68 -17.97 -36.75
C GLN A 16 24.99 -17.23 -35.59
N SER A 17 25.43 -17.25 -34.34
CA SER A 17 26.68 -16.69 -33.78
C SER A 17 26.96 -15.31 -34.32
N HIS A 18 26.51 -14.25 -33.61
CA HIS A 18 27.27 -13.01 -33.46
C HIS A 18 26.93 -12.33 -32.13
N CYS A 19 27.91 -12.41 -31.22
CA CYS A 19 28.07 -11.49 -30.11
C CYS A 19 28.26 -10.07 -30.64
N TYR A 20 27.64 -9.08 -30.00
CA TYR A 20 28.20 -7.74 -29.93
C TYR A 20 28.47 -7.41 -28.46
N TYR A 21 29.71 -7.69 -28.08
CA TYR A 21 30.38 -7.14 -26.91
C TYR A 21 31.20 -5.98 -27.45
N GLN A 22 30.88 -4.74 -27.06
CA GLN A 22 31.83 -3.64 -27.20
C GLN A 22 31.84 -2.85 -25.90
N GLN A 23 32.96 -3.01 -25.21
CA GLN A 23 33.39 -2.19 -24.10
C GLN A 23 33.57 -0.76 -24.60
N ASN A 24 33.13 0.22 -23.80
CA ASN A 24 33.99 1.38 -23.61
C ASN A 24 33.95 1.85 -22.16
N ARG A 25 35.15 1.87 -21.60
CA ARG A 25 35.50 2.15 -20.22
C ARG A 25 36.00 3.60 -20.22
N GLN A 26 35.32 4.52 -19.56
CA GLN A 26 35.98 5.73 -19.06
C GLN A 26 35.51 6.05 -17.64
N PHE A 27 36.51 6.06 -16.76
CA PHE A 27 36.47 6.57 -15.40
C PHE A 27 36.13 8.06 -15.42
N HIS A 28 35.21 8.49 -14.56
CA HIS A 28 35.39 9.73 -13.82
C HIS A 28 34.73 9.64 -12.45
N SER A 29 35.59 9.72 -11.44
CA SER A 29 35.26 9.97 -10.05
C SER A 29 34.69 11.38 -9.89
N GLN A 30 33.44 11.49 -9.47
CA GLN A 30 32.97 12.69 -8.76
C GLN A 30 32.09 12.28 -7.59
N SER A 31 32.71 12.28 -6.42
CA SER A 31 32.07 12.42 -5.13
C SER A 31 31.27 13.72 -5.10
N GLN A 32 29.95 13.65 -5.03
CA GLN A 32 29.14 14.79 -4.62
C GLN A 32 28.53 14.52 -3.24
N ARG A 33 28.96 15.37 -2.31
CA ARG A 33 28.50 15.48 -0.93
C ARG A 33 26.99 15.66 -0.89
N ALA A 34 26.34 14.85 -0.07
CA ALA A 34 25.02 15.13 0.46
C ALA A 34 25.06 16.45 1.24
N TYR A 35 24.30 17.45 0.77
CA TYR A 35 23.96 18.61 1.58
C TYR A 35 22.76 18.25 2.46
N PHE A 36 23.05 17.95 3.71
CA PHE A 36 22.06 17.90 4.79
C PHE A 36 21.57 19.32 5.07
N ALA A 37 20.26 19.56 4.96
CA ALA A 37 19.61 20.75 5.49
C ALA A 37 19.25 20.52 6.98
N PRO A 38 19.65 21.38 7.92
CA PRO A 38 19.29 21.21 9.33
C PRO A 38 17.86 21.70 9.59
N TYR A 39 17.05 20.82 10.16
CA TYR A 39 15.74 21.13 10.72
C TYR A 39 15.92 22.04 11.96
N MET A 40 15.55 23.32 11.84
CA MET A 40 15.42 24.25 12.97
C MET A 40 14.16 23.88 13.78
N ARG A 41 14.37 23.45 15.03
CA ARG A 41 13.32 23.13 15.99
C ARG A 41 13.08 24.37 16.85
N ASN A 42 12.02 25.14 16.57
CA ASN A 42 11.61 26.24 17.43
C ASN A 42 10.76 25.72 18.59
N SER A 43 11.35 25.75 19.78
CA SER A 43 10.70 25.60 21.07
C SER A 43 9.98 26.89 21.48
N LEU A 44 8.68 26.81 21.72
CA LEU A 44 7.87 27.89 22.33
C LEU A 44 7.80 27.70 23.86
N PRO A 45 7.81 28.79 24.65
CA PRO A 45 7.85 28.76 26.10
C PRO A 45 6.47 28.58 26.73
N SER A 46 6.42 27.83 27.83
CA SER A 46 5.25 27.63 28.70
C SER A 46 5.10 28.79 29.71
N PRO A 47 3.89 29.34 29.93
CA PRO A 47 3.64 30.31 31.00
C PRO A 47 3.21 29.63 32.32
N PRO A 48 3.42 30.28 33.47
CA PRO A 48 3.16 29.70 34.80
C PRO A 48 1.73 29.98 35.26
N GLY A 49 1.10 28.99 35.91
CA GLY A 49 -0.21 29.16 36.55
C GLY A 49 -0.38 28.21 37.73
N LYS A 50 -0.27 28.76 38.94
CA LYS A 50 -0.61 28.11 40.22
C LYS A 50 -2.13 28.03 40.37
N LEU A 51 -2.67 26.87 40.75
CA LEU A 51 -3.89 26.77 41.56
C LEU A 51 -3.76 25.57 42.51
N ALA A 52 -3.98 25.84 43.79
CA ALA A 52 -3.88 24.92 44.90
C ALA A 52 -5.24 24.24 45.15
N TRP A 53 -5.22 22.94 45.51
CA TRP A 53 -6.25 22.31 46.32
C TRP A 53 -5.59 21.33 47.30
N THR A 54 -5.85 21.56 48.58
CA THR A 54 -5.35 20.84 49.74
C THR A 54 -6.26 19.68 50.10
N SER A 55 -5.70 18.49 50.30
CA SER A 55 -6.02 17.63 51.46
C SER A 55 -5.12 16.39 51.46
N ASN A 56 -4.33 16.27 52.52
CA ASN A 56 -3.64 15.06 52.96
C ASN A 56 -3.96 14.92 54.46
N PRO A 57 -4.10 13.72 55.00
CA PRO A 57 -2.98 13.20 55.82
C PRO A 57 -2.89 11.66 55.72
N SER A 58 -1.85 10.91 56.08
CA SER A 58 -0.49 11.11 56.62
C SER A 58 0.06 9.70 56.91
N MET A 59 1.35 9.43 56.66
CA MET A 59 2.24 8.57 57.48
C MET A 59 3.59 8.45 56.75
N GLN A 60 4.54 9.35 57.06
CA GLN A 60 5.69 9.17 57.95
C GLN A 60 6.86 8.36 57.38
N LEU A 61 7.96 9.08 57.10
CA LEU A 61 9.32 8.58 56.89
C LEU A 61 10.06 8.48 58.24
N ARG A 62 10.91 7.45 58.40
CA ARG A 62 12.33 7.51 58.85
C ARG A 62 12.95 6.11 58.76
N ASN A 63 13.91 5.94 57.85
CA ASN A 63 15.35 5.78 58.08
C ASN A 63 15.76 4.42 58.64
N LEU A 64 16.61 3.69 57.90
CA LEU A 64 17.84 3.09 58.44
C LEU A 64 18.83 2.78 57.31
N SER A 65 20.09 2.88 57.70
CA SER A 65 21.34 3.00 56.96
C SER A 65 21.84 1.73 56.24
N LYS A 66 22.66 1.96 55.21
CA LYS A 66 23.43 0.97 54.41
C LYS A 66 24.21 -0.04 55.26
N PRO A 67 24.48 -1.22 54.68
CA PRO A 67 25.88 -1.60 54.48
C PRO A 67 26.20 -2.08 53.05
N ASN A 68 27.50 -2.27 52.86
CA ASN A 68 28.30 -2.24 51.63
C ASN A 68 28.20 -3.45 50.69
N ASN A 69 28.65 -3.14 49.46
CA ASN A 69 29.41 -3.94 48.49
C ASN A 69 28.72 -5.02 47.63
N ASP A 70 28.79 -4.71 46.34
CA ASP A 70 29.27 -5.56 45.24
C ASP A 70 28.59 -6.91 45.03
N PHE A 71 27.53 -6.90 44.21
CA PHE A 71 27.33 -7.95 43.20
C PHE A 71 26.56 -7.37 42.01
N ILE A 72 27.24 -7.29 40.86
CA ILE A 72 26.62 -7.00 39.56
C ILE A 72 25.71 -8.19 39.21
N ILE A 73 24.39 -7.99 39.26
CA ILE A 73 23.43 -8.89 38.60
C ILE A 73 23.04 -8.23 37.28
N GLN A 74 23.77 -8.54 36.21
CA GLN A 74 23.28 -8.41 34.85
C GLN A 74 22.06 -9.34 34.72
N ARG A 75 20.85 -8.76 34.75
CA ARG A 75 19.65 -9.48 34.31
C ARG A 75 19.70 -9.57 32.79
N ASN A 76 20.28 -10.66 32.30
CA ASN A 76 20.07 -11.12 30.94
C ASN A 76 18.60 -11.52 30.78
N ILE A 77 17.80 -10.62 30.21
CA ILE A 77 16.45 -10.94 29.73
C ILE A 77 16.63 -11.86 28.53
N HIS A 78 16.55 -13.17 28.76
CA HIS A 78 16.43 -14.16 27.69
C HIS A 78 14.97 -14.21 27.28
N CYS A 79 14.65 -13.57 26.16
CA CYS A 79 13.40 -13.86 25.45
C CYS A 79 13.53 -15.27 24.87
N ASN A 80 12.88 -16.26 25.50
CA ASN A 80 12.60 -17.53 24.84
C ASN A 80 11.52 -17.29 23.78
N ALA A 81 11.93 -16.75 22.64
CA ALA A 81 11.18 -16.94 21.41
C ALA A 81 11.34 -18.42 21.06
N SER A 82 10.35 -19.24 21.41
CA SER A 82 10.21 -20.54 20.79
C SER A 82 10.08 -20.28 19.29
N ALA A 83 11.12 -20.62 18.54
CA ALA A 83 11.06 -20.65 17.09
C ALA A 83 9.94 -21.61 16.71
N SER A 84 8.77 -21.08 16.40
CA SER A 84 7.80 -21.82 15.60
C SER A 84 8.50 -22.14 14.30
N ALA A 85 8.56 -23.44 14.02
CA ALA A 85 9.36 -24.03 12.97
C ALA A 85 9.28 -23.19 11.68
N SER A 86 10.46 -22.81 11.18
CA SER A 86 10.63 -22.30 9.84
C SER A 86 10.12 -23.36 8.85
N ALA A 87 8.86 -23.23 8.45
CA ALA A 87 8.35 -23.96 7.30
C ALA A 87 9.20 -23.51 6.10
N SER A 88 9.84 -24.50 5.48
CA SER A 88 10.65 -24.37 4.27
C SER A 88 10.02 -23.39 3.27
N ALA A 89 10.60 -22.21 3.14
CA ALA A 89 10.16 -21.18 2.21
C ALA A 89 10.59 -21.56 0.79
N THR A 90 9.78 -22.35 0.09
CA THR A 90 10.10 -22.69 -1.31
C THR A 90 8.92 -22.83 -2.26
N ALA A 91 7.66 -22.80 -1.80
CA ALA A 91 6.50 -22.89 -2.69
C ALA A 91 5.44 -21.84 -2.36
N VAL A 92 4.93 -21.16 -3.39
CA VAL A 92 3.71 -20.35 -3.30
C VAL A 92 2.55 -21.32 -3.07
N PRO A 93 1.70 -21.14 -2.03
CA PRO A 93 0.58 -22.03 -1.79
C PRO A 93 -0.33 -22.08 -3.01
N TYR A 94 -0.71 -23.27 -3.44
CA TYR A 94 -1.70 -23.44 -4.51
C TYR A 94 -3.07 -22.96 -4.03
N LEU A 95 -3.74 -22.15 -4.85
CA LEU A 95 -5.10 -21.68 -4.65
C LEU A 95 -5.84 -21.84 -5.96
N ASP A 96 -7.05 -22.37 -5.92
CA ASP A 96 -7.86 -22.51 -7.12
C ASP A 96 -8.75 -21.29 -7.38
N LYS A 97 -9.48 -21.32 -8.50
CA LYS A 97 -10.44 -20.27 -8.86
C LYS A 97 -11.54 -20.11 -7.82
N THR A 98 -11.99 -21.19 -7.18
CA THR A 98 -13.02 -21.15 -6.14
C THR A 98 -12.53 -20.44 -4.89
N ASP A 99 -11.26 -20.58 -4.52
CA ASP A 99 -10.65 -19.86 -3.40
C ASP A 99 -10.65 -18.34 -3.62
N PHE A 100 -10.31 -17.88 -4.83
CA PHE A 100 -10.44 -16.46 -5.18
C PHE A 100 -11.89 -15.99 -5.13
N LEU A 101 -12.83 -16.76 -5.68
CA LEU A 101 -14.24 -16.40 -5.69
C LEU A 101 -14.86 -16.34 -4.28
N ARG A 102 -14.35 -17.10 -3.31
CA ARG A 102 -14.74 -17.02 -1.90
C ARG A 102 -14.40 -15.67 -1.25
N LEU A 103 -13.45 -14.91 -1.81
CA LEU A 103 -13.12 -13.57 -1.34
C LEU A 103 -14.19 -12.53 -1.74
N GLN A 104 -15.11 -12.86 -2.66
CA GLN A 104 -16.15 -11.95 -3.07
C GLN A 104 -17.17 -11.71 -1.96
N ASN A 105 -17.40 -10.44 -1.62
CA ASN A 105 -18.45 -10.02 -0.69
C ASN A 105 -19.26 -8.91 -1.35
N GLY A 106 -20.28 -9.30 -2.12
CA GLY A 106 -21.07 -8.37 -2.93
C GLY A 106 -20.21 -7.69 -4.01
N SER A 107 -20.11 -6.37 -3.94
CA SER A 107 -19.25 -5.52 -4.79
C SER A 107 -17.86 -5.25 -4.17
N ASP A 108 -17.56 -5.84 -3.03
CA ASP A 108 -16.26 -5.73 -2.36
C ASP A 108 -15.52 -7.06 -2.40
N ILE A 109 -14.22 -7.01 -2.07
CA ILE A 109 -13.39 -8.17 -1.77
C ILE A 109 -13.09 -8.18 -0.27
N ARG A 110 -13.23 -9.34 0.39
CA ARG A 110 -13.04 -9.51 1.84
C ARG A 110 -12.34 -10.84 2.13
N GLY A 111 -11.38 -10.81 3.06
CA GLY A 111 -10.71 -12.02 3.52
C GLY A 111 -10.08 -11.84 4.89
N VAL A 112 -9.53 -12.92 5.44
CA VAL A 112 -8.71 -12.89 6.66
C VAL A 112 -7.32 -12.44 6.26
N ALA A 113 -6.84 -11.34 6.82
CA ALA A 113 -5.55 -10.74 6.49
C ALA A 113 -4.54 -10.78 7.65
N VAL A 114 -5.00 -11.09 8.85
CA VAL A 114 -4.19 -11.23 10.06
C VAL A 114 -4.66 -12.50 10.78
N ASP A 115 -3.72 -13.25 11.34
CA ASP A 115 -4.04 -14.40 12.18
C ASP A 115 -4.62 -13.97 13.54
N GLY A 116 -5.16 -14.91 14.32
CA GLY A 116 -5.58 -14.69 15.70
C GLY A 116 -7.03 -15.05 16.01
N VAL A 117 -7.75 -15.64 15.06
CA VAL A 117 -9.10 -16.20 15.29
C VAL A 117 -9.07 -17.67 14.90
N GLU A 118 -9.37 -18.55 15.86
CA GLU A 118 -9.39 -20.00 15.65
C GLU A 118 -10.40 -20.38 14.55
N GLY A 119 -9.99 -21.25 13.64
CA GLY A 119 -10.82 -21.68 12.50
C GLY A 119 -10.91 -20.67 11.34
N GLU A 120 -10.26 -19.51 11.44
CA GLU A 120 -10.22 -18.51 10.37
C GLU A 120 -8.79 -18.36 9.78
N PRO A 121 -8.35 -19.27 8.90
CA PRO A 121 -7.02 -19.17 8.29
C PRO A 121 -6.89 -17.93 7.39
N ILE A 122 -5.68 -17.40 7.28
CA ILE A 122 -5.38 -16.25 6.41
C ILE A 122 -5.72 -16.61 4.96
N SER A 123 -6.65 -15.86 4.37
CA SER A 123 -7.09 -16.01 2.98
C SER A 123 -6.69 -14.85 2.08
N LEU A 124 -6.37 -13.69 2.65
CA LEU A 124 -5.95 -12.48 1.93
C LEU A 124 -4.46 -12.20 2.19
N THR A 125 -3.61 -13.00 1.55
CA THR A 125 -2.14 -12.91 1.65
C THR A 125 -1.58 -11.85 0.69
N GLU A 126 -0.28 -11.49 0.84
CA GLU A 126 0.38 -10.59 -0.11
C GLU A 126 0.30 -11.09 -1.57
N PRO A 127 0.63 -12.37 -1.89
CA PRO A 127 0.55 -12.84 -3.28
C PRO A 127 -0.88 -12.83 -3.83
N VAL A 128 -1.89 -13.12 -3.00
CA VAL A 128 -3.31 -13.01 -3.40
C VAL A 128 -3.67 -11.56 -3.72
N ALA A 129 -3.27 -10.60 -2.86
CA ALA A 129 -3.52 -9.18 -3.09
C ALA A 129 -2.81 -8.64 -4.35
N GLU A 130 -1.58 -9.11 -4.59
CA GLU A 130 -0.79 -8.80 -5.79
C GLU A 130 -1.48 -9.30 -7.06
N ALA A 131 -1.99 -10.54 -7.05
CA ALA A 131 -2.74 -11.12 -8.16
C ALA A 131 -4.08 -10.40 -8.40
N ILE A 132 -4.82 -10.04 -7.34
CA ILE A 132 -6.06 -9.27 -7.44
C ILE A 132 -5.82 -7.91 -8.10
N ALA A 133 -4.74 -7.23 -7.69
CA ALA A 133 -4.37 -5.95 -8.24
C ALA A 133 -3.99 -6.05 -9.74
N ALA A 134 -3.26 -7.09 -10.13
CA ALA A 134 -2.95 -7.37 -11.53
C ALA A 134 -4.22 -7.74 -12.34
N GLY A 135 -5.16 -8.49 -11.74
CA GLY A 135 -6.46 -8.79 -12.33
C GLY A 135 -7.30 -7.53 -12.56
N PHE A 136 -7.29 -6.60 -11.61
CA PHE A 136 -7.93 -5.29 -11.76
C PHE A 136 -7.27 -4.46 -12.86
N ALA A 137 -5.94 -4.48 -12.97
CA ALA A 137 -5.24 -3.80 -14.06
C ALA A 137 -5.68 -4.32 -15.43
N ALA A 138 -5.74 -5.65 -15.61
CA ALA A 138 -6.20 -6.27 -16.85
C ALA A 138 -7.66 -5.88 -17.19
N TRP A 139 -8.55 -5.90 -16.19
CA TRP A 139 -9.93 -5.43 -16.33
C TRP A 139 -9.99 -3.95 -16.74
N LEU A 140 -9.19 -3.10 -16.09
CA LEU A 140 -9.20 -1.66 -16.34
C LEU A 140 -8.70 -1.32 -17.75
N PHE A 141 -7.62 -1.95 -18.20
CA PHE A 141 -7.14 -1.82 -19.58
C PHE A 141 -8.22 -2.22 -20.57
N GLU A 142 -8.91 -3.34 -20.36
CA GLU A 142 -9.97 -3.81 -21.24
C GLU A 142 -11.13 -2.81 -21.33
N ARG A 143 -11.57 -2.24 -20.21
CA ARG A 143 -12.63 -1.23 -20.17
C ARG A 143 -12.20 0.10 -20.80
N LYS A 144 -10.91 0.42 -20.77
CA LYS A 144 -10.33 1.66 -21.30
C LYS A 144 -9.76 1.50 -22.72
N LYS A 145 -9.81 0.30 -23.35
CA LYS A 145 -9.27 0.00 -24.70
C LYS A 145 -9.75 0.93 -25.84
N ALA A 146 -10.73 1.80 -25.60
CA ALA A 146 -11.08 2.91 -26.50
C ALA A 146 -10.07 4.10 -26.49
N ALA A 147 -9.11 4.14 -25.55
CA ALA A 147 -8.16 5.26 -25.36
C ALA A 147 -6.69 4.80 -25.36
N ALA A 148 -6.30 4.00 -26.35
CA ALA A 148 -5.07 3.19 -26.44
C ALA A 148 -3.70 3.92 -26.43
N SER A 149 -3.59 5.17 -25.96
CA SER A 149 -2.31 5.91 -25.87
C SER A 149 -2.04 6.58 -24.52
N GLN A 150 -2.86 6.35 -23.49
CA GLN A 150 -2.61 6.91 -22.16
C GLN A 150 -2.06 5.87 -21.18
N ASN A 151 -1.00 6.25 -20.46
CA ASN A 151 -0.56 5.54 -19.26
C ASN A 151 -1.66 5.69 -18.21
N LEU A 152 -2.38 4.60 -17.93
CA LEU A 152 -3.44 4.59 -16.93
C LEU A 152 -2.85 4.70 -15.53
N ARG A 153 -3.47 5.53 -14.70
CA ARG A 153 -3.01 5.81 -13.34
C ARG A 153 -3.97 5.25 -12.32
N VAL A 154 -3.45 4.52 -11.33
CA VAL A 154 -4.25 3.94 -10.25
C VAL A 154 -3.73 4.38 -8.89
N SER A 155 -4.63 4.86 -8.03
CA SER A 155 -4.29 5.23 -6.66
C SER A 155 -4.64 4.13 -5.64
N ILE A 156 -3.89 4.10 -4.54
CA ILE A 156 -4.12 3.18 -3.42
C ILE A 156 -4.20 3.97 -2.12
N GLY A 157 -5.33 3.82 -1.43
CA GLY A 157 -5.55 4.35 -0.10
C GLY A 157 -5.90 3.23 0.87
N HIS A 158 -5.77 3.49 2.17
CA HIS A 158 -6.12 2.54 3.20
C HIS A 158 -6.64 3.17 4.49
N ASP A 159 -7.35 2.38 5.30
CA ASP A 159 -7.69 2.72 6.68
C ASP A 159 -6.58 2.31 7.66
N SER A 160 -6.80 2.44 8.97
CA SER A 160 -5.79 2.21 10.00
C SER A 160 -5.50 0.73 10.33
N ARG A 161 -5.99 -0.25 9.54
CA ARG A 161 -5.78 -1.67 9.83
C ARG A 161 -4.31 -2.07 9.76
N ILE A 162 -3.87 -2.95 10.66
CA ILE A 162 -2.45 -3.37 10.77
C ILE A 162 -1.92 -4.05 9.50
N SER A 163 -2.76 -4.78 8.77
CA SER A 163 -2.40 -5.42 7.49
C SER A 163 -2.35 -4.45 6.31
N ALA A 164 -2.84 -3.21 6.47
CA ALA A 164 -3.02 -2.28 5.37
C ALA A 164 -1.72 -1.97 4.61
N LYS A 165 -0.60 -1.74 5.32
CA LYS A 165 0.66 -1.38 4.66
C LYS A 165 1.25 -2.53 3.85
N LEU A 166 1.16 -3.76 4.36
CA LEU A 166 1.59 -4.96 3.63
C LEU A 166 0.76 -5.17 2.37
N LEU A 167 -0.57 -5.06 2.48
CA LEU A 167 -1.48 -5.16 1.34
C LEU A 167 -1.27 -4.03 0.32
N GLN A 168 -1.00 -2.79 0.77
CA GLN A 168 -0.69 -1.67 -0.12
C GLN A 168 0.56 -1.96 -0.96
N ASN A 169 1.61 -2.50 -0.35
CA ASN A 169 2.83 -2.85 -1.06
C ASN A 169 2.58 -3.97 -2.08
N ALA A 170 1.79 -4.98 -1.72
CA ALA A 170 1.41 -6.07 -2.63
C ALA A 170 0.58 -5.60 -3.81
N ILE A 171 -0.45 -4.79 -3.56
CA ILE A 171 -1.27 -4.19 -4.61
C ILE A 171 -0.39 -3.33 -5.54
N SER A 172 0.53 -2.55 -4.98
CA SER A 172 1.43 -1.72 -5.78
C SER A 172 2.29 -2.54 -6.73
N ARG A 173 2.77 -3.72 -6.29
CA ARG A 173 3.53 -4.66 -7.15
C ARG A 173 2.67 -5.19 -8.29
N GLY A 174 1.44 -5.61 -8.00
CA GLY A 174 0.53 -6.15 -9.01
C GLY A 174 0.17 -5.11 -10.08
N LEU A 175 -0.17 -3.88 -9.67
CA LEU A 175 -0.49 -2.80 -10.60
C LEU A 175 0.73 -2.36 -11.42
N ALA A 176 1.87 -2.12 -10.77
CA ALA A 176 3.09 -1.68 -11.45
C ALA A 176 3.64 -2.77 -12.38
N GLY A 177 3.57 -4.03 -11.96
CA GLY A 177 3.95 -5.19 -12.78
C GLY A 177 3.08 -5.33 -14.03
N ALA A 178 1.82 -4.92 -13.96
CA ALA A 178 0.91 -4.86 -15.09
C ALA A 178 1.06 -3.58 -15.96
N GLY A 179 1.99 -2.69 -15.62
CA GLY A 179 2.30 -1.49 -16.43
C GLY A 179 1.48 -0.24 -16.09
N LEU A 180 0.76 -0.21 -14.96
CA LEU A 180 0.06 0.98 -14.50
C LEU A 180 0.99 1.96 -13.77
N GLU A 181 0.69 3.25 -13.85
CA GLU A 181 1.29 4.24 -12.95
C GLU A 181 0.61 4.18 -11.58
N VAL A 182 1.37 3.86 -10.53
CA VAL A 182 0.84 3.63 -9.18
C VAL A 182 1.11 4.82 -8.27
N VAL A 183 0.05 5.31 -7.63
CA VAL A 183 0.12 6.40 -6.65
C VAL A 183 -0.39 5.94 -5.29
N GLN A 184 0.45 5.99 -4.27
CA GLN A 184 0.06 5.70 -2.89
C GLN A 184 -0.36 7.00 -2.18
N TYR A 185 -1.61 7.06 -1.74
CA TYR A 185 -2.09 8.13 -0.86
C TYR A 185 -1.97 7.78 0.62
N GLY A 186 -1.70 6.52 0.95
CA GLY A 186 -1.55 6.09 2.33
C GLY A 186 -2.88 6.11 3.08
N LEU A 187 -2.89 6.68 4.28
CA LEU A 187 -4.09 6.81 5.09
C LEU A 187 -5.06 7.80 4.44
N ALA A 188 -6.19 7.30 3.95
CA ALA A 188 -7.15 8.11 3.21
C ALA A 188 -8.58 7.68 3.50
N SER A 189 -9.54 8.58 3.28
CA SER A 189 -10.97 8.26 3.35
C SER A 189 -11.48 7.85 1.95
N ILE A 190 -12.54 7.04 1.89
CA ILE A 190 -13.18 6.70 0.61
C ILE A 190 -13.61 7.95 -0.18
N PRO A 191 -14.21 8.99 0.45
CA PRO A 191 -14.52 10.24 -0.25
C PRO A 191 -13.30 10.94 -0.86
N ALA A 192 -12.16 10.96 -0.15
CA ALA A 192 -10.92 11.53 -0.67
C ALA A 192 -10.40 10.73 -1.88
N MET A 193 -10.39 9.40 -1.78
CA MET A 193 -10.02 8.52 -2.89
C MET A 193 -10.92 8.74 -4.11
N PHE A 194 -12.24 8.84 -3.91
CA PHE A 194 -13.17 9.10 -5.01
C PHE A 194 -12.96 10.48 -5.63
N ASN A 195 -12.74 11.51 -4.80
CA ASN A 195 -12.43 12.85 -5.27
C ASN A 195 -11.18 12.88 -6.17
N SER A 196 -10.18 12.03 -5.93
CA SER A 196 -8.98 11.94 -6.79
C SER A 196 -9.23 11.49 -8.23
N THR A 197 -10.38 10.87 -8.50
CA THR A 197 -10.80 10.54 -9.87
C THR A 197 -11.41 11.74 -10.61
N LEU A 198 -11.78 12.79 -9.88
CA LEU A 198 -12.44 13.99 -10.39
C LEU A 198 -11.51 15.21 -10.43
N THR A 199 -10.56 15.28 -9.50
CA THR A 199 -9.54 16.33 -9.44
C THR A 199 -8.70 16.34 -10.71
N LYS A 200 -8.44 17.53 -11.27
CA LYS A 200 -7.60 17.72 -12.45
C LYS A 200 -6.39 18.56 -12.06
N ASP A 201 -5.37 17.88 -11.55
CA ASP A 201 -4.13 18.52 -11.08
C ASP A 201 -2.98 17.53 -11.16
N GLU A 202 -2.09 17.73 -12.13
CA GLU A 202 -0.93 16.86 -12.34
C GLU A 202 0.10 16.97 -11.22
N ALA A 203 0.11 18.05 -10.42
CA ALA A 203 0.99 18.16 -9.26
C ALA A 203 0.69 17.07 -8.21
N PHE A 204 -0.57 16.62 -8.17
CA PHE A 204 -1.03 15.54 -7.29
C PHE A 204 -1.26 14.22 -8.04
N LEU A 205 -0.84 14.16 -9.31
CA LEU A 205 -1.03 13.02 -10.19
C LEU A 205 -2.52 12.68 -10.36
N CYS A 206 -3.37 13.68 -10.57
CA CYS A 206 -4.80 13.52 -10.84
C CYS A 206 -5.17 14.06 -12.23
N PRO A 207 -6.19 13.48 -12.91
CA PRO A 207 -7.13 12.50 -12.40
C PRO A 207 -6.56 11.07 -12.36
N ILE A 208 -7.12 10.27 -11.46
CA ILE A 208 -6.86 8.83 -11.36
C ILE A 208 -7.92 8.06 -12.17
N ASP A 209 -7.51 7.05 -12.94
CA ASP A 209 -8.42 6.22 -13.75
C ASP A 209 -9.23 5.21 -12.92
N GLY A 210 -8.65 4.73 -11.82
CA GLY A 210 -9.31 3.91 -10.83
C GLY A 210 -8.52 3.81 -9.54
N PHE A 211 -9.15 3.38 -8.46
CA PHE A 211 -8.47 3.24 -7.18
C PHE A 211 -8.87 1.98 -6.44
N ILE A 212 -7.95 1.53 -5.58
CA ILE A 212 -8.20 0.46 -4.62
C ILE A 212 -8.13 1.07 -3.22
N MET A 213 -9.25 1.00 -2.49
CA MET A 213 -9.30 1.31 -1.07
C MET A 213 -9.15 0.03 -0.25
N ILE A 214 -8.10 -0.04 0.56
CA ILE A 214 -7.84 -1.14 1.49
C ILE A 214 -8.54 -0.82 2.81
N THR A 215 -9.62 -1.52 3.08
CA THR A 215 -10.42 -1.34 4.29
C THR A 215 -11.36 -2.50 4.41
N ALA A 216 -11.62 -3.02 5.61
CA ALA A 216 -12.78 -3.86 5.86
C ALA A 216 -13.87 -3.15 6.69
N SER A 217 -13.83 -1.81 6.72
CA SER A 217 -14.81 -0.96 7.40
C SER A 217 -15.06 -1.44 8.84
N HIS A 218 -16.25 -1.95 9.14
CA HIS A 218 -16.70 -2.38 10.46
C HIS A 218 -16.42 -3.86 10.78
N LEU A 219 -15.81 -4.63 9.86
CA LEU A 219 -15.52 -6.04 10.12
C LEU A 219 -14.46 -6.22 11.23
N PRO A 220 -14.38 -7.40 11.86
CA PRO A 220 -13.40 -7.70 12.91
C PRO A 220 -11.95 -7.38 12.52
N PHE A 221 -11.08 -7.24 13.53
CA PHE A 221 -9.70 -6.77 13.37
C PHE A 221 -8.87 -7.62 12.40
N ASN A 222 -9.12 -8.93 12.37
CA ASN A 222 -8.38 -9.91 11.58
C ASN A 222 -8.75 -9.86 10.08
N ARG A 223 -9.88 -9.23 9.73
CA ARG A 223 -10.34 -9.08 8.35
C ARG A 223 -9.73 -7.86 7.68
N ASN A 224 -9.51 -7.95 6.38
CA ASN A 224 -9.29 -6.78 5.52
C ASN A 224 -9.91 -7.04 4.14
N GLY A 225 -9.77 -6.10 3.22
CA GLY A 225 -10.30 -6.26 1.88
C GLY A 225 -10.20 -5.01 1.04
N PHE A 226 -10.80 -5.08 -0.14
CA PHE A 226 -10.66 -4.06 -1.17
C PHE A 226 -12.01 -3.57 -1.64
N LYS A 227 -12.15 -2.25 -1.72
CA LYS A 227 -13.21 -1.61 -2.51
C LYS A 227 -12.56 -0.99 -3.73
N ILE A 228 -13.08 -1.31 -4.91
CA ILE A 228 -12.47 -0.92 -6.19
C ILE A 228 -13.42 0.02 -6.93
N PHE A 229 -12.89 1.12 -7.41
CA PHE A 229 -13.65 2.18 -8.06
C PHE A 229 -12.93 2.69 -9.31
N THR A 230 -13.70 3.29 -10.20
CA THR A 230 -13.25 4.12 -11.31
C THR A 230 -13.93 5.48 -11.25
N ASN A 231 -13.61 6.38 -12.17
CA ASN A 231 -14.35 7.64 -12.35
C ASN A 231 -15.84 7.42 -12.69
N ALA A 232 -16.23 6.23 -13.15
CA ALA A 232 -17.63 5.86 -13.40
C ALA A 232 -18.37 5.36 -12.14
N GLY A 233 -17.67 5.19 -11.01
CA GLY A 233 -18.23 4.64 -9.78
C GLY A 233 -17.56 3.35 -9.33
N GLY A 234 -18.15 2.71 -8.32
CA GLY A 234 -17.68 1.44 -7.77
C GLY A 234 -17.92 0.28 -8.74
N LEU A 235 -17.01 -0.68 -8.76
CA LEU A 235 -17.19 -1.90 -9.56
C LEU A 235 -18.40 -2.70 -9.07
N GLY A 236 -19.16 -3.25 -10.02
CA GLY A 236 -20.30 -4.10 -9.72
C GLY A 236 -19.90 -5.53 -9.32
N LYS A 237 -20.87 -6.31 -8.82
CA LYS A 237 -20.68 -7.73 -8.46
C LYS A 237 -20.09 -8.56 -9.61
N THR A 238 -20.52 -8.31 -10.85
CA THR A 238 -20.04 -9.00 -12.05
C THR A 238 -18.61 -8.61 -12.39
N ASP A 239 -18.25 -7.34 -12.23
CA ASP A 239 -16.89 -6.86 -12.49
C ASP A 239 -15.91 -7.39 -11.44
N ILE A 240 -16.29 -7.41 -10.16
CA ILE A 240 -15.46 -8.00 -9.11
C ILE A 240 -15.25 -9.50 -9.32
N LYS A 241 -16.29 -10.21 -9.78
CA LYS A 241 -16.15 -11.61 -10.15
C LYS A 241 -15.10 -11.75 -11.26
N ASP A 242 -15.22 -11.01 -12.36
CA ASP A 242 -14.25 -11.02 -13.47
C ASP A 242 -12.81 -10.72 -12.98
N VAL A 243 -12.63 -9.70 -12.14
CA VAL A 243 -11.33 -9.38 -11.53
C VAL A 243 -10.75 -10.56 -10.74
N LEU A 244 -11.57 -11.25 -9.94
CA LEU A 244 -11.14 -12.41 -9.15
C LEU A 244 -10.82 -13.63 -10.03
N GLU A 245 -11.55 -13.83 -11.12
CA GLU A 245 -11.25 -14.91 -12.07
C GLU A 245 -9.89 -14.68 -12.76
N ARG A 246 -9.63 -13.46 -13.23
CA ARG A 246 -8.32 -13.07 -13.79
C ARG A 246 -7.21 -13.20 -12.76
N ALA A 247 -7.48 -12.82 -11.51
CA ALA A 247 -6.52 -12.93 -10.42
C ALA A 247 -6.11 -14.38 -10.17
N ALA A 248 -7.05 -15.34 -10.21
CA ALA A 248 -6.74 -16.75 -10.07
C ALA A 248 -5.81 -17.24 -11.18
N ASP A 249 -6.08 -16.86 -12.44
CA ASP A 249 -5.25 -17.25 -13.59
C ASP A 249 -3.83 -16.67 -13.50
N ILE A 250 -3.70 -15.42 -13.05
CA ILE A 250 -2.41 -14.75 -12.83
C ILE A 250 -1.65 -15.42 -11.68
N TYR A 251 -2.34 -15.70 -10.57
CA TYR A 251 -1.75 -16.31 -9.38
C TYR A 251 -1.16 -17.69 -9.68
N ASN A 252 -1.80 -18.49 -10.54
CA ASN A 252 -1.30 -19.80 -10.96
C ASN A 252 0.04 -19.74 -11.70
N GLN A 253 0.46 -18.56 -12.17
CA GLN A 253 1.74 -18.34 -12.83
C GLN A 253 2.81 -17.82 -11.86
N PHE A 254 2.46 -17.55 -10.60
CA PHE A 254 3.41 -17.05 -9.62
C PHE A 254 4.40 -18.13 -9.19
N THR A 255 5.67 -17.74 -9.16
CA THR A 255 6.77 -18.54 -8.62
C THR A 255 7.39 -17.79 -7.45
N ALA A 256 8.10 -18.50 -6.58
CA ALA A 256 8.83 -17.86 -5.49
C ALA A 256 9.83 -16.81 -6.02
N GLU A 257 10.46 -17.09 -7.17
CA GLU A 257 11.39 -16.18 -7.84
C GLU A 257 10.67 -14.94 -8.40
N SER A 258 9.52 -15.10 -9.07
CA SER A 258 8.81 -13.96 -9.66
C SER A 258 8.29 -12.99 -8.60
N LEU A 259 7.80 -13.51 -7.47
CA LEU A 259 7.39 -12.70 -6.30
C LEU A 259 8.59 -11.99 -5.63
N ALA A 260 9.74 -12.66 -5.52
CA ALA A 260 10.95 -12.02 -5.01
C ALA A 260 11.43 -10.89 -5.95
N ASN A 261 11.33 -11.10 -7.27
CA ASN A 261 11.65 -10.11 -8.28
C ASN A 261 10.70 -8.90 -8.24
N SER A 262 9.39 -9.13 -8.10
CA SER A 262 8.39 -8.05 -8.02
C SER A 262 8.63 -7.19 -6.77
N LYS A 263 8.96 -7.80 -5.62
CA LYS A 263 9.34 -7.11 -4.38
C LYS A 263 10.56 -6.19 -4.57
N ARG A 264 11.57 -6.63 -5.32
CA ARG A 264 12.76 -5.80 -5.62
C ARG A 264 12.46 -4.65 -6.57
N LYS A 265 11.71 -4.91 -7.66
CA LYS A 265 11.47 -3.94 -8.74
C LYS A 265 10.55 -2.80 -8.32
N ALA A 266 9.52 -3.07 -7.50
CA ALA A 266 8.51 -2.08 -7.14
C ALA A 266 9.04 -0.91 -6.30
N SER A 267 10.20 -1.04 -5.66
CA SER A 267 10.81 0.08 -4.91
C SER A 267 11.23 1.26 -5.79
N SER A 268 11.27 1.09 -7.12
CA SER A 268 11.76 2.12 -8.06
C SER A 268 10.67 2.93 -8.77
N SER A 269 9.39 2.54 -8.70
CA SER A 269 8.33 3.10 -9.57
C SER A 269 7.04 3.53 -8.86
N ILE A 270 7.03 3.56 -7.52
CA ILE A 270 5.84 3.95 -6.73
C ILE A 270 5.95 5.43 -6.36
N LYS A 271 4.91 6.22 -6.67
CA LYS A 271 4.81 7.63 -6.26
C LYS A 271 3.97 7.74 -4.99
N GLN A 272 4.40 8.55 -4.03
CA GLN A 272 3.62 8.85 -2.81
C GLN A 272 3.15 10.30 -2.86
N VAL A 273 1.88 10.52 -2.52
CA VAL A 273 1.25 11.85 -2.51
C VAL A 273 0.41 12.00 -1.24
N ASP A 274 0.58 13.11 -0.52
CA ASP A 274 -0.30 13.47 0.59
C ASP A 274 -1.61 14.07 0.07
N TYR A 275 -2.48 13.19 -0.43
CA TYR A 275 -3.74 13.59 -1.03
C TYR A 275 -4.76 14.09 0.01
N MET A 276 -4.60 13.72 1.28
CA MET A 276 -5.51 14.18 2.33
C MET A 276 -5.38 15.68 2.59
N ASN A 277 -4.18 16.25 2.50
CA ASN A 277 -4.01 17.71 2.57
C ASN A 277 -4.73 18.44 1.42
N VAL A 278 -4.66 17.89 0.20
CA VAL A 278 -5.35 18.43 -0.98
C VAL A 278 -6.87 18.40 -0.75
N TYR A 279 -7.39 17.22 -0.43
CA TYR A 279 -8.82 17.01 -0.23
C TYR A 279 -9.40 17.87 0.90
N THR A 280 -8.73 17.95 2.04
CA THR A 280 -9.20 18.74 3.19
C THR A 280 -9.13 20.24 2.92
N SER A 281 -8.09 20.72 2.24
CA SER A 281 -7.99 22.12 1.81
C SER A 281 -9.15 22.52 0.91
N ASP A 282 -9.47 21.69 -0.09
CA ASP A 282 -10.56 21.95 -1.01
C ASP A 282 -11.93 21.84 -0.33
N LEU A 283 -12.11 20.87 0.57
CA LEU A 283 -13.33 20.76 1.37
C LEU A 283 -13.57 22.02 2.21
N VAL A 284 -12.52 22.55 2.85
CA VAL A 284 -12.61 23.81 3.62
C VAL A 284 -13.01 24.98 2.73
N LYS A 285 -12.43 25.10 1.52
CA LYS A 285 -12.79 26.16 0.55
C LYS A 285 -14.27 26.06 0.16
N VAL A 286 -14.75 24.86 -0.15
CA VAL A 286 -16.15 24.62 -0.54
C VAL A 286 -17.10 24.97 0.61
N VAL A 287 -16.80 24.53 1.83
CA VAL A 287 -17.63 24.82 3.01
C VAL A 287 -17.66 26.33 3.31
N ARG A 288 -16.52 27.02 3.28
CA ARG A 288 -16.44 28.48 3.49
C ARG A 288 -17.26 29.25 2.46
N LYS A 289 -17.15 28.87 1.19
CA LYS A 289 -17.92 29.46 0.09
C LYS A 289 -19.42 29.25 0.30
N ALA A 290 -19.84 28.04 0.67
CA ALA A 290 -21.24 27.71 0.91
C ALA A 290 -21.81 28.43 2.16
N ALA A 291 -21.00 28.59 3.21
CA ALA A 291 -21.37 29.27 4.44
C ALA A 291 -21.37 30.81 4.34
N GLY A 292 -21.18 31.39 3.15
CA GLY A 292 -21.20 32.84 2.94
C GLY A 292 -20.00 33.59 3.55
N SER A 293 -18.91 32.89 3.85
CA SER A 293 -17.69 33.53 4.36
C SER A 293 -17.00 34.29 3.23
N ILE A 294 -17.24 35.60 3.17
CA ILE A 294 -16.43 36.56 2.42
C ILE A 294 -14.98 36.38 2.90
N GLU A 295 -14.04 36.12 2.00
CA GLU A 295 -12.62 36.28 2.31
C GLU A 295 -12.43 37.72 2.80
N LYS A 296 -12.31 37.90 4.13
CA LYS A 296 -11.77 39.12 4.69
C LYS A 296 -10.32 39.17 4.23
N GLY A 297 -10.10 39.82 3.08
CA GLY A 297 -8.78 40.21 2.61
C GLY A 297 -8.00 40.83 3.76
N SER A 298 -6.71 40.52 3.82
CA SER A 298 -5.75 40.99 4.81
C SER A 298 -5.95 42.49 5.13
N GLY A 299 -6.73 42.73 6.18
CA GLY A 299 -7.17 44.05 6.59
C GLY A 299 -7.55 43.94 8.04
N THR A 300 -6.58 44.27 8.90
CA THR A 300 -6.66 44.53 10.33
C THR A 300 -8.08 44.54 10.91
N ILE A 301 -8.54 43.43 11.48
CA ILE A 301 -9.72 43.43 12.35
C ILE A 301 -9.31 42.98 13.74
N ARG A 302 -9.35 43.99 14.62
CA ARG A 302 -9.25 43.91 16.07
C ARG A 302 -10.24 42.89 16.63
N SER A 303 -9.73 42.07 17.55
CA SER A 303 -10.37 41.57 18.78
C SER A 303 -11.89 41.75 18.86
N ILE A 304 -12.65 40.65 18.84
CA ILE A 304 -13.91 40.51 19.57
C ILE A 304 -14.02 39.07 20.11
N CYS A 305 -13.99 39.06 21.44
CA CYS A 305 -14.34 38.09 22.47
C CYS A 305 -14.74 36.65 22.16
N TYR A 306 -14.03 35.76 22.87
CA TYR A 306 -14.51 34.50 23.44
C TYR A 306 -15.87 34.63 24.15
N TRP A 307 -16.72 33.62 23.96
CA TRP A 307 -17.52 32.95 25.00
C TRP A 307 -17.60 31.47 24.65
#